data_AF-A0A1S1PGY8-F1
#
_entry.id   AF-A0A1S1PGY8-F1
#
_cell.length_a   1.000
_cell.length_b   1.000
_cell.length_c   1.000
_cell.angle_alpha   90.00
_cell.angle_beta   90.00
_cell.angle_gamma   90.00
#
_symmetry.space_group_name_H-M   'P 1'
#
loop_
_entity.id
_entity.type
_entity.pdbx_description
1 polymer ?
#
loop_
_entity_poly.entity_id
_entity_poly.type
_entity_poly.pdbx_seq_one_letter_code
_entity_poly.pdbx_strand_id
1 'polypeptide(L)'
;MGRWHDHAWRASDNALVKIVERDAGGALLLVGELHCAGMAPRPDRAAALLAGLRMFGDRPVAEVADSVCCHAAAWPTPVSWLAFAMIGVLPDGRIEVVTAGGPEPLRLCGRQDLDVLEPTDITAPVLPWEPETVPRRSVLAPAERLLLCTDGVLAARDRLGTVFRLADHLDVLAHPDLQEAVDGLWNRLRRHIGGPPPGDAAVFLAQRRSSASPPAKTSSTEHDLSRFPVS
;
A
#
# COMPACT_ATOMS: atom_id res chain seq x y z
N MET A 1 17.31 10.94 -6.39
CA MET A 1 16.07 10.28 -6.85
C MET A 1 14.94 10.70 -5.93
N GLY A 2 13.82 11.16 -6.49
CA GLY A 2 12.66 11.60 -5.70
C GLY A 2 11.79 10.42 -5.29
N ARG A 3 11.18 10.51 -4.11
CA ARG A 3 10.19 9.54 -3.62
C ARG A 3 9.02 9.44 -4.61
N TRP A 4 8.67 8.23 -5.04
CA TRP A 4 7.61 8.01 -6.05
C TRP A 4 6.20 8.36 -5.53
N HIS A 5 5.98 8.18 -4.23
CA HIS A 5 4.67 8.33 -3.61
C HIS A 5 4.77 9.06 -2.28
N ASP A 6 3.66 9.66 -1.89
CA ASP A 6 3.38 10.00 -0.51
C ASP A 6 2.54 8.88 0.10
N HIS A 7 2.72 8.62 1.39
CA HIS A 7 1.96 7.62 2.11
C HIS A 7 1.70 8.02 3.55
N ALA A 8 0.69 7.42 4.13
CA ALA A 8 0.40 7.42 5.55
C ALA A 8 -0.15 6.06 5.95
N TRP A 9 -0.01 5.69 7.23
CA TRP A 9 -0.54 4.44 7.73
C TRP A 9 -0.81 4.48 9.24
N ARG A 10 -1.71 3.61 9.67
CA ARG A 10 -1.97 3.28 11.07
C ARG A 10 -2.02 1.77 11.20
N ALA A 11 -1.47 1.27 12.29
CA ALA A 11 -1.37 -0.15 12.56
C ALA A 11 -1.44 -0.40 14.07
N SER A 12 -2.03 -1.51 14.44
CA SER A 12 -1.91 -2.10 15.76
C SER A 12 -0.62 -2.93 15.86
N ASP A 13 -0.26 -3.33 17.08
CA ASP A 13 1.08 -3.86 17.42
C ASP A 13 1.49 -5.15 16.68
N ASN A 14 0.55 -5.94 16.15
CA ASN A 14 0.85 -7.19 15.43
C ASN A 14 0.59 -7.12 13.93
N ALA A 15 0.13 -5.97 13.44
CA ALA A 15 0.04 -5.78 12.01
C ALA A 15 1.44 -5.53 11.44
N LEU A 16 1.66 -6.05 10.24
CA LEU A 16 2.87 -5.89 9.47
C LEU A 16 2.69 -4.69 8.56
N VAL A 17 3.45 -3.61 8.78
CA VAL A 17 3.52 -2.50 7.84
C VAL A 17 4.97 -2.13 7.62
N LYS A 18 5.44 -2.21 6.37
CA LYS A 18 6.81 -1.83 6.02
C LYS A 18 6.89 -1.22 4.64
N ILE A 19 7.78 -0.23 4.53
CA ILE A 19 8.20 0.39 3.30
C ILE A 19 9.72 0.28 3.23
N VAL A 20 10.24 -0.18 2.09
CA VAL A 20 11.67 -0.27 1.80
C VAL A 20 11.90 0.44 0.48
N GLU A 21 12.59 1.58 0.50
CA GLU A 21 13.05 2.24 -0.73
C GLU A 21 14.12 1.35 -1.40
N ARG A 22 14.11 1.31 -2.73
CA ARG A 22 14.95 0.42 -3.55
C ARG A 22 16.11 1.18 -4.18
N ASP A 23 17.26 0.52 -4.33
CA ASP A 23 18.49 1.15 -4.82
C ASP A 23 18.37 1.53 -6.31
N ALA A 24 17.76 0.65 -7.12
CA ALA A 24 17.40 0.92 -8.50
C ALA A 24 16.28 1.97 -8.67
N GLY A 25 15.70 2.45 -7.56
CA GLY A 25 14.55 3.34 -7.53
C GLY A 25 13.23 2.59 -7.36
N GLY A 26 12.22 3.32 -6.89
CA GLY A 26 10.95 2.73 -6.48
C GLY A 26 10.99 2.24 -5.03
N ALA A 27 10.04 1.39 -4.67
CA ALA A 27 9.87 0.93 -3.29
C ALA A 27 9.21 -0.45 -3.21
N LEU A 28 9.43 -1.14 -2.11
CA LEU A 28 8.67 -2.32 -1.70
C LEU A 28 7.78 -1.94 -0.52
N LEU A 29 6.47 -2.17 -0.64
CA LEU A 29 5.50 -2.00 0.42
C LEU A 29 5.01 -3.37 0.87
N LEU A 30 4.85 -3.58 2.17
CA LEU A 30 4.20 -4.75 2.73
C LEU A 30 3.18 -4.31 3.77
N VAL A 31 1.95 -4.78 3.62
CA VAL A 31 0.87 -4.65 4.61
C VAL A 31 0.29 -6.03 4.84
N GLY A 32 0.20 -6.46 6.08
CA GLY A 32 -0.29 -7.79 6.39
C GLY A 32 -0.37 -8.06 7.87
N GLU A 33 -0.47 -9.33 8.21
CA GLU A 33 -0.66 -9.83 9.55
C GLU A 33 -0.13 -11.26 9.63
N LEU A 34 0.32 -11.64 10.83
CA LEU A 34 0.77 -12.99 11.09
C LEU A 34 0.19 -13.48 12.41
N HIS A 35 -0.03 -14.78 12.48
CA HIS A 35 -0.47 -15.45 13.69
C HIS A 35 0.40 -16.66 13.99
N CYS A 36 0.79 -16.83 15.24
CA CYS A 36 1.55 -18.00 15.73
C CYS A 36 0.65 -18.89 16.59
N ALA A 37 0.78 -20.21 16.45
CA ALA A 37 -0.13 -21.17 17.08
C ALA A 37 -0.10 -21.08 18.61
N GLY A 38 -1.28 -20.97 19.23
CA GLY A 38 -1.44 -21.03 20.69
C GLY A 38 -0.78 -19.88 21.46
N MET A 39 -0.51 -18.74 20.80
CA MET A 39 0.22 -17.62 21.40
C MET A 39 -0.56 -16.31 21.32
N ALA A 40 -0.39 -15.47 22.33
CA ALA A 40 -0.74 -14.05 22.27
C ALA A 40 0.07 -13.35 21.14
N PRO A 41 -0.36 -12.16 20.69
CA PRO A 41 0.47 -11.17 19.99
C PRO A 41 2.00 -11.34 20.11
N ARG A 42 2.70 -11.47 18.98
CA ARG A 42 4.17 -11.66 18.91
C ARG A 42 4.83 -10.54 18.10
N PRO A 43 4.94 -9.32 18.66
CA PRO A 43 5.56 -8.19 17.98
C PRO A 43 7.04 -8.45 17.64
N ASP A 44 7.72 -9.34 18.39
CA ASP A 44 9.09 -9.79 18.11
C ASP A 44 9.22 -10.49 16.74
N ARG A 45 8.24 -11.34 16.40
CA ARG A 45 8.20 -12.08 15.14
C ARG A 45 7.85 -11.18 13.97
N ALA A 46 6.86 -10.31 14.16
CA ALA A 46 6.53 -9.26 13.19
C ALA A 46 7.76 -8.41 12.88
N ALA A 47 8.44 -7.89 13.91
CA ALA A 47 9.64 -7.09 13.76
C ALA A 47 10.77 -7.83 13.03
N ALA A 48 11.00 -9.11 13.37
CA ALA A 48 12.02 -9.94 12.71
C ALA A 48 11.75 -10.10 11.21
N LEU A 49 10.50 -10.39 10.83
CA LEU A 49 10.10 -10.51 9.42
C LEU A 49 10.33 -9.20 8.67
N LEU A 50 9.87 -8.08 9.24
CA LEU A 50 10.00 -6.75 8.62
C LEU A 50 11.45 -6.28 8.52
N ALA A 51 12.32 -6.67 9.46
CA ALA A 51 13.74 -6.33 9.45
C ALA A 51 14.49 -7.02 8.30
N GLY A 52 14.05 -8.23 7.90
CA GLY A 52 14.63 -8.99 6.79
C GLY A 52 14.36 -8.38 5.42
N LEU A 53 13.26 -7.62 5.25
CA LEU A 53 12.82 -7.14 3.93
C LEU A 53 13.87 -6.30 3.19
N ARG A 54 14.68 -5.52 3.91
CA ARG A 54 15.74 -4.70 3.30
C ARG A 54 16.84 -5.53 2.63
N MET A 55 17.02 -6.78 3.05
CA MET A 55 18.09 -7.66 2.55
C MET A 55 17.84 -8.14 1.12
N PHE A 56 16.61 -8.00 0.63
CA PHE A 56 16.25 -8.39 -0.73
C PHE A 56 16.60 -7.34 -1.79
N GLY A 57 16.93 -6.10 -1.41
CA GLY A 57 17.28 -5.04 -2.34
C GLY A 57 16.26 -4.88 -3.47
N ASP A 58 16.75 -4.93 -4.71
CA ASP A 58 15.95 -4.72 -5.93
C ASP A 58 15.34 -5.99 -6.51
N ARG A 59 15.33 -7.11 -5.76
CA ARG A 59 14.74 -8.37 -6.26
C ARG A 59 13.27 -8.21 -6.68
N PRO A 60 12.80 -8.99 -7.67
CA PRO A 60 11.39 -9.00 -8.07
C PRO A 60 10.46 -9.22 -6.87
N VAL A 61 9.31 -8.54 -6.84
CA VAL A 61 8.39 -8.57 -5.69
C VAL A 61 7.93 -10.00 -5.35
N ALA A 62 7.70 -10.83 -6.37
CA ALA A 62 7.30 -12.23 -6.20
C ALA A 62 8.39 -13.08 -5.52
N GLU A 63 9.67 -12.89 -5.87
CA GLU A 63 10.77 -13.59 -5.20
C GLU A 63 10.90 -13.17 -3.73
N VAL A 64 10.62 -11.90 -3.44
CA VAL A 64 10.62 -11.41 -2.05
C VAL A 64 9.46 -12.02 -1.27
N ALA A 65 8.27 -12.08 -1.86
CA ALA A 65 7.11 -12.73 -1.24
C ALA A 65 7.37 -14.21 -0.95
N ASP A 66 7.93 -14.96 -1.91
CA ASP A 66 8.34 -16.36 -1.71
C ASP A 66 9.32 -16.51 -0.57
N SER A 67 10.37 -15.68 -0.58
CA SER A 67 11.40 -15.71 0.45
C SER A 67 10.83 -15.40 1.84
N VAL A 68 9.87 -14.48 1.94
CA VAL A 68 9.16 -14.15 3.19
C VAL A 68 8.33 -15.33 3.68
N CYS A 69 7.56 -15.98 2.81
CA CYS A 69 6.78 -17.17 3.14
C CYS A 69 7.68 -18.32 3.59
N CYS A 70 8.73 -18.63 2.83
CA CYS A 70 9.71 -19.66 3.15
C CYS A 70 10.42 -19.36 4.49
N HIS A 71 10.80 -18.11 4.73
CA HIS A 71 11.44 -17.71 5.98
C HIS A 71 10.51 -17.89 7.20
N ALA A 72 9.25 -17.48 7.08
CA ALA A 72 8.25 -17.64 8.13
C ALA A 72 7.95 -19.12 8.42
N ALA A 73 7.84 -19.95 7.37
CA ALA A 73 7.62 -21.39 7.50
C ALA A 73 8.79 -22.13 8.17
N ALA A 74 10.02 -21.61 8.03
CA ALA A 74 11.22 -22.20 8.62
C ALA A 74 11.43 -21.82 10.11
N TRP A 75 10.56 -21.01 10.72
CA TRP A 75 10.73 -20.65 12.14
C TRP A 75 10.54 -21.84 13.08
N PRO A 76 11.35 -21.96 14.15
CA PRO A 76 11.24 -23.06 15.11
C PRO A 76 9.86 -23.19 15.78
N THR A 77 9.17 -22.05 15.94
CA THR A 77 7.75 -22.02 16.30
C THR A 77 6.99 -21.69 15.03
N PRO A 78 6.16 -22.61 14.50
CA PRO A 78 5.51 -22.39 13.23
C PRO A 78 4.52 -21.23 13.31
N VAL A 79 4.55 -20.39 12.28
CA VAL A 79 3.47 -19.46 11.99
C VAL A 79 2.24 -20.29 11.61
N SER A 80 1.11 -20.06 12.27
CA SER A 80 -0.16 -20.74 11.93
C SER A 80 -0.66 -20.29 10.57
N TRP A 81 -0.61 -18.98 10.34
CA TRP A 81 -0.94 -18.37 9.06
C TRP A 81 -0.28 -17.00 8.96
N LEU A 82 0.01 -16.61 7.73
CA LEU A 82 0.59 -15.34 7.34
C LEU A 82 -0.26 -14.83 6.18
N ALA A 83 -0.78 -13.61 6.30
CA ALA A 83 -1.50 -12.96 5.22
C ALA A 83 -0.89 -11.59 4.91
N PHE A 84 -0.71 -11.25 3.64
CA PHE A 84 -0.20 -9.94 3.27
C PHE A 84 -0.55 -9.56 1.83
N ALA A 85 -0.51 -8.25 1.58
CA ALA A 85 -0.32 -7.65 0.28
C ALA A 85 1.08 -7.01 0.21
N MET A 86 1.83 -7.33 -0.84
CA MET A 86 3.15 -6.81 -1.13
C MET A 86 3.12 -6.06 -2.46
N ILE A 87 3.60 -4.81 -2.46
CA ILE A 87 3.57 -3.92 -3.61
C ILE A 87 5.01 -3.56 -4.00
N GLY A 88 5.41 -3.99 -5.19
CA GLY A 88 6.63 -3.51 -5.85
C GLY A 88 6.30 -2.29 -6.69
N VAL A 89 6.80 -1.12 -6.30
CA VAL A 89 6.74 0.09 -7.11
C VAL A 89 7.97 0.11 -8.00
N LEU A 90 7.76 0.10 -9.32
CA LEU A 90 8.82 0.17 -10.31
C LEU A 90 9.29 1.62 -10.53
N PRO A 91 10.53 1.84 -11.04
CA PRO A 91 11.06 3.18 -11.29
C PRO A 91 10.22 4.05 -12.24
N ASP A 92 9.50 3.42 -13.18
CA ASP A 92 8.60 4.09 -14.13
C ASP A 92 7.22 4.40 -13.54
N GLY A 93 6.96 3.94 -12.31
CA GLY A 93 5.74 4.15 -11.58
C GLY A 93 4.62 3.16 -11.85
N ARG A 94 4.89 2.07 -12.56
CA ARG A 94 4.01 0.90 -12.54
C ARG A 94 4.13 0.20 -11.19
N ILE A 95 3.08 -0.53 -10.81
CA ILE A 95 3.07 -1.30 -9.57
C ILE A 95 2.85 -2.79 -9.85
N GLU A 96 3.57 -3.62 -9.13
CA GLU A 96 3.44 -5.07 -9.10
C GLU A 96 2.87 -5.49 -7.75
N VAL A 97 1.84 -6.32 -7.79
CA VAL A 97 1.04 -6.72 -6.64
C VAL A 97 1.19 -8.22 -6.44
N VAL A 98 1.54 -8.61 -5.21
CA VAL A 98 1.47 -10.00 -4.75
C VAL A 98 0.65 -10.05 -3.48
N THR A 99 -0.40 -10.86 -3.47
CA THR A 99 -1.24 -11.10 -2.29
C THR A 99 -1.11 -12.56 -1.88
N ALA A 100 -0.86 -12.80 -0.60
CA ALA A 100 -0.86 -14.12 0.00
C ALA A 100 -1.93 -14.11 1.09
N GLY A 101 -3.11 -14.69 0.82
CA GLY A 101 -4.18 -14.91 1.80
C GLY A 101 -4.86 -13.66 2.41
N GLY A 102 -4.36 -12.45 2.15
CA GLY A 102 -4.91 -11.20 2.68
C GLY A 102 -5.87 -10.49 1.73
N PRO A 103 -6.47 -9.36 2.16
CA PRO A 103 -7.36 -8.57 1.33
C PRO A 103 -6.72 -8.06 0.05
N GLU A 104 -7.54 -7.94 -0.98
CA GLU A 104 -7.14 -7.32 -2.25
C GLU A 104 -6.84 -5.82 -2.05
N PRO A 105 -5.76 -5.30 -2.65
CA PRO A 105 -5.52 -3.87 -2.71
C PRO A 105 -6.68 -3.13 -3.35
N LEU A 106 -7.02 -1.98 -2.79
CA LEU A 106 -8.10 -1.14 -3.28
C LEU A 106 -7.55 0.12 -3.93
N ARG A 107 -8.24 0.59 -4.97
CA ARG A 107 -7.98 1.85 -5.65
C ARG A 107 -9.11 2.83 -5.32
N LEU A 108 -8.74 3.98 -4.79
CA LEU A 108 -9.65 5.11 -4.63
C LEU A 108 -9.50 6.07 -5.81
N CYS A 109 -10.59 6.25 -6.56
CA CYS A 109 -10.69 7.19 -7.67
C CYS A 109 -11.52 8.41 -7.25
N GLY A 110 -10.84 9.53 -6.97
CA GLY A 110 -11.52 10.75 -6.53
C GLY A 110 -12.20 10.60 -5.17
N ARG A 111 -13.45 11.05 -5.04
CA ARG A 111 -14.18 11.09 -3.75
C ARG A 111 -15.29 10.05 -3.61
N GLN A 112 -15.56 9.26 -4.65
CA GLN A 112 -16.79 8.48 -4.74
C GLN A 112 -16.59 7.00 -5.04
N ASP A 113 -15.43 6.63 -5.59
CA ASP A 113 -15.25 5.28 -6.11
C ASP A 113 -14.07 4.61 -5.41
N LEU A 114 -14.35 3.46 -4.77
CA LEU A 114 -13.39 2.58 -4.15
C LEU A 114 -13.58 1.18 -4.72
N ASP A 115 -12.66 0.77 -5.56
CA ASP A 115 -12.71 -0.50 -6.29
C ASP A 115 -11.52 -1.38 -5.94
N VAL A 116 -11.59 -2.66 -6.27
CA VAL A 116 -10.41 -3.52 -6.29
C VAL A 116 -9.42 -2.98 -7.32
N LEU A 117 -8.13 -2.99 -6.97
CA LEU A 117 -7.07 -2.62 -7.90
C LEU A 117 -6.94 -3.70 -8.97
N GLU A 118 -7.62 -3.50 -10.09
CA GLU A 118 -7.60 -4.44 -11.20
C GLU A 118 -6.21 -4.56 -11.85
N PRO A 119 -5.79 -5.78 -12.22
CA PRO A 119 -4.58 -5.98 -13.00
C PRO A 119 -4.73 -5.41 -14.41
N THR A 120 -3.69 -4.76 -14.93
CA THR A 120 -3.59 -4.31 -16.33
C THR A 120 -3.19 -5.43 -17.27
N ASP A 121 -2.56 -6.48 -16.74
CA ASP A 121 -2.16 -7.66 -17.51
C ASP A 121 -3.09 -8.83 -17.12
N ILE A 122 -3.58 -9.60 -18.09
CA ILE A 122 -4.40 -10.80 -17.83
C ILE A 122 -3.46 -11.92 -17.39
N THR A 123 -2.96 -11.87 -16.16
CA THR A 123 -2.28 -13.02 -15.54
C THR A 123 -3.29 -13.83 -14.72
N ALA A 124 -3.20 -15.16 -14.87
CA ALA A 124 -4.15 -16.14 -14.34
C ALA A 124 -4.40 -15.97 -12.83
N PRO A 125 -5.59 -16.33 -12.33
CA PRO A 125 -5.91 -16.22 -10.91
C PRO A 125 -4.94 -17.06 -10.06
N VAL A 126 -4.39 -16.45 -9.02
CA VAL A 126 -3.53 -17.11 -8.03
C VAL A 126 -4.44 -17.82 -7.02
N LEU A 127 -4.42 -19.15 -7.05
CA LEU A 127 -4.95 -20.05 -6.01
C LEU A 127 -4.07 -19.96 -4.74
N PRO A 128 -4.49 -20.45 -3.55
CA PRO A 128 -3.72 -20.30 -2.32
C PRO A 128 -2.24 -20.66 -2.52
N TRP A 129 -1.38 -19.67 -2.30
CA TRP A 129 0.09 -19.67 -2.42
C TRP A 129 0.70 -20.94 -3.05
N GLU A 130 1.00 -20.86 -4.34
CA GLU A 130 1.88 -21.82 -5.02
C GLU A 130 3.26 -21.16 -5.25
N PRO A 131 4.37 -21.90 -5.09
CA PRO A 131 5.67 -21.45 -5.59
C PRO A 131 5.53 -21.11 -7.08
N GLU A 132 6.20 -20.04 -7.53
CA GLU A 132 6.02 -19.41 -8.86
C GLU A 132 4.82 -18.44 -8.98
N THR A 133 4.38 -17.82 -7.88
CA THR A 133 3.37 -16.76 -7.91
C THR A 133 3.78 -15.63 -8.88
N VAL A 134 3.00 -15.43 -9.94
CA VAL A 134 3.21 -14.36 -10.91
C VAL A 134 2.61 -13.06 -10.35
N PRO A 135 3.36 -11.95 -10.26
CA PRO A 135 2.81 -10.70 -9.77
C PRO A 135 1.77 -10.16 -10.74
N ARG A 136 0.68 -9.61 -10.18
CA ARG A 136 -0.30 -8.85 -10.95
C ARG A 136 0.21 -7.44 -11.15
N ARG A 137 0.28 -6.98 -12.40
CA ARG A 137 0.70 -5.62 -12.72
C ARG A 137 -0.51 -4.71 -12.77
N SER A 138 -0.36 -3.51 -12.24
CA SER A 138 -1.37 -2.46 -12.29
C SER A 138 -0.72 -1.08 -12.46
N VAL A 139 -1.53 -0.07 -12.72
CA VAL A 139 -1.11 1.33 -12.81
C VAL A 139 -2.01 2.18 -11.92
N LEU A 140 -1.40 3.14 -11.22
CA LEU A 140 -2.10 4.21 -10.51
C LEU A 140 -1.86 5.55 -11.21
N ALA A 141 -2.94 6.22 -11.55
CA ALA A 141 -2.88 7.60 -12.02
C ALA A 141 -2.45 8.54 -10.87
N PRO A 142 -1.85 9.71 -11.17
CA PRO A 142 -1.37 10.65 -10.14
C PRO A 142 -2.39 11.13 -9.09
N ALA A 143 -3.69 11.06 -9.40
CA ALA A 143 -4.77 11.44 -8.49
C ALA A 143 -5.44 10.25 -7.79
N GLU A 144 -5.08 9.02 -8.18
CA GLU A 144 -5.61 7.80 -7.58
C GLU A 144 -4.81 7.44 -6.34
N ARG A 145 -5.49 6.83 -5.37
CA ARG A 145 -4.85 6.34 -4.15
C ARG A 145 -4.91 4.83 -4.08
N LEU A 146 -3.83 4.24 -3.59
CA LEU A 146 -3.75 2.85 -3.18
C LEU A 146 -4.13 2.74 -1.71
N LEU A 147 -5.13 1.94 -1.40
CA LEU A 147 -5.52 1.58 -0.05
C LEU A 147 -5.24 0.10 0.18
N LEU A 148 -4.42 -0.21 1.18
CA LEU A 148 -4.18 -1.56 1.68
C LEU A 148 -4.73 -1.66 3.10
N CYS A 149 -5.42 -2.75 3.42
CA CYS A 149 -5.95 -3.02 4.75
C CYS A 149 -5.74 -4.50 5.10
N THR A 150 -5.72 -4.81 6.40
CA THR A 150 -5.73 -6.19 6.90
C THR A 150 -7.15 -6.65 7.20
N ASP A 151 -7.34 -7.95 7.41
CA ASP A 151 -8.64 -8.50 7.80
C ASP A 151 -9.08 -7.96 9.17
N GLY A 152 -8.15 -7.63 10.06
CA GLY A 152 -8.45 -6.95 11.33
C GLY A 152 -9.27 -5.65 11.17
N VAL A 153 -9.17 -4.97 10.01
CA VAL A 153 -10.03 -3.81 9.68
C VAL A 153 -11.34 -4.25 9.04
N LEU A 154 -11.29 -5.15 8.05
CA LEU A 154 -12.47 -5.54 7.25
C LEU A 154 -13.46 -6.42 8.03
N ALA A 155 -12.95 -7.22 8.97
CA ALA A 155 -13.72 -8.08 9.84
C ALA A 155 -14.16 -7.37 11.14
N ALA A 156 -13.76 -6.11 11.36
CA ALA A 156 -14.12 -5.34 12.54
C ALA A 156 -15.64 -5.14 12.62
N ARG A 157 -16.21 -5.35 13.80
CA ARG A 157 -17.66 -5.28 14.03
C ARG A 157 -17.99 -4.36 15.19
N ASP A 158 -19.12 -3.68 15.08
CA ASP A 158 -19.72 -2.97 16.20
C ASP A 158 -20.36 -3.94 17.21
N ARG A 159 -20.95 -3.39 18.28
CA ARG A 159 -21.64 -4.17 19.32
C ARG A 159 -22.88 -4.92 18.82
N LEU A 160 -23.43 -4.52 17.67
CA LEU A 160 -24.56 -5.18 17.02
C LEU A 160 -24.12 -6.22 15.99
N GLY A 161 -22.81 -6.40 15.79
CA GLY A 161 -22.23 -7.32 14.81
C GLY A 161 -22.11 -6.75 13.40
N THR A 162 -22.41 -5.47 13.18
CA THR A 162 -22.31 -4.79 11.88
C THR A 162 -20.86 -4.61 11.49
N VAL A 163 -20.49 -5.03 10.27
CA VAL A 163 -19.12 -4.88 9.75
C VAL A 163 -18.77 -3.43 9.45
N PHE A 164 -17.50 -3.07 9.64
CA PHE A 164 -16.95 -1.78 9.24
C PHE A 164 -16.71 -1.75 7.72
N ARG A 165 -17.50 -0.97 6.98
CA ARG A 165 -17.41 -0.89 5.52
C ARG A 165 -16.58 0.31 5.10
N LEU A 166 -15.44 0.08 4.44
CA LEU A 166 -14.58 1.16 3.92
C LEU A 166 -15.31 2.10 2.95
N ALA A 167 -16.23 1.57 2.15
CA ALA A 167 -17.06 2.33 1.21
C ALA A 167 -17.98 3.36 1.89
N ASP A 168 -18.24 3.24 3.19
CA ASP A 168 -19.06 4.21 3.93
C ASP A 168 -18.22 5.41 4.42
N HIS A 169 -16.92 5.44 4.11
CA HIS A 169 -15.94 6.40 4.64
C HIS A 169 -15.07 7.06 3.56
N LEU A 170 -15.58 7.10 2.32
CA LEU A 170 -14.88 7.72 1.19
C LEU A 170 -14.63 9.22 1.40
N ASP A 171 -15.52 9.89 2.14
CA ASP A 171 -15.40 11.30 2.46
C ASP A 171 -14.10 11.62 3.23
N VAL A 172 -13.70 10.73 4.14
CA VAL A 172 -12.46 10.83 4.91
C VAL A 172 -11.27 10.30 4.11
N LEU A 173 -11.44 9.16 3.44
CA LEU A 173 -10.39 8.59 2.60
C LEU A 173 -9.96 9.52 1.47
N ALA A 174 -10.83 10.42 1.02
CA ALA A 174 -10.53 11.42 0.00
C ALA A 174 -9.98 12.75 0.56
N HIS A 175 -9.68 12.83 1.86
CA HIS A 175 -9.07 14.03 2.44
C HIS A 175 -7.72 14.35 1.76
N PRO A 176 -7.42 15.60 1.35
CA PRO A 176 -6.22 15.91 0.58
C PRO A 176 -4.91 15.50 1.26
N ASP A 177 -4.84 15.67 2.57
CA ASP A 177 -3.75 15.17 3.39
C ASP A 177 -3.96 13.67 3.71
N LEU A 178 -2.97 12.84 3.35
CA LEU A 178 -3.02 11.38 3.53
C LEU A 178 -2.99 10.96 5.00
N GLN A 179 -2.26 11.70 5.85
CA GLN A 179 -2.17 11.40 7.28
C GLN A 179 -3.51 11.66 7.95
N GLU A 180 -4.14 12.79 7.65
CA GLU A 180 -5.49 13.11 8.12
C GLU A 180 -6.54 12.11 7.59
N ALA A 181 -6.40 11.64 6.34
CA ALA A 181 -7.28 10.61 5.79
C ALA A 181 -7.20 9.30 6.58
N VAL A 182 -5.98 8.81 6.84
CA VAL A 182 -5.76 7.58 7.60
C VAL A 182 -6.19 7.75 9.06
N ASP A 183 -5.87 8.89 9.69
CA ASP A 183 -6.24 9.17 11.08
C ASP A 183 -7.75 9.29 11.26
N GLY A 184 -8.42 9.96 10.33
CA GLY A 184 -9.87 10.03 10.29
C GLY A 184 -10.51 8.65 10.17
N LEU A 185 -10.00 7.80 9.28
CA LEU A 185 -10.52 6.44 9.09
C LEU A 185 -10.27 5.59 10.34
N TRP A 186 -9.08 5.66 10.91
CA TRP A 186 -8.72 4.95 12.14
C TRP A 186 -9.61 5.36 13.32
N ASN A 187 -9.91 6.66 13.44
CA ASN A 187 -10.83 7.16 14.45
C ASN A 187 -12.28 6.74 14.22
N ARG A 188 -12.71 6.55 12.96
CA ARG A 188 -14.02 5.95 12.63
C ARG A 188 -14.07 4.49 13.02
N LEU A 189 -13.04 3.71 12.71
CA LEU A 189 -12.91 2.31 13.11
C LEU A 189 -13.03 2.16 14.63
N ARG A 190 -12.27 2.96 15.40
CA ARG A 190 -12.33 2.96 16.88
C ARG A 190 -13.71 3.25 17.43
N ARG A 191 -14.41 4.21 16.84
CA ARG A 191 -15.78 4.57 17.24
C ARG A 191 -16.78 3.47 16.90
N HIS A 192 -16.64 2.86 15.71
CA HIS A 192 -17.49 1.77 15.25
C HIS A 192 -17.46 0.57 16.19
N ILE A 193 -16.25 0.10 16.54
CA ILE A 193 -16.07 -1.02 17.46
C ILE A 193 -16.29 -0.64 18.93
N GLY A 194 -16.23 0.65 19.25
CA GLY A 194 -16.39 1.19 20.62
C GLY A 194 -15.17 0.97 21.51
N GLY A 195 -13.96 0.92 20.95
CA GLY A 195 -12.73 0.53 21.65
C GLY A 195 -11.44 0.69 20.81
N PRO A 196 -10.31 0.14 21.29
CA PRO A 196 -9.09 0.04 20.49
C PRO A 196 -9.28 -0.94 19.31
N PRO A 197 -8.65 -0.70 18.15
CA PRO A 197 -8.74 -1.62 17.00
C PRO A 197 -8.16 -3.00 17.32
N PRO A 198 -8.57 -4.04 16.58
CA PRO A 198 -7.95 -5.36 16.66
C PRO A 198 -6.43 -5.31 16.55
N GLY A 199 -5.74 -6.25 17.22
CA GLY A 199 -4.28 -6.24 17.36
C GLY A 199 -3.51 -6.40 16.04
N ASP A 200 -4.20 -6.86 15.00
CA ASP A 200 -3.76 -7.10 13.62
C ASP A 200 -4.32 -6.08 12.62
N ALA A 201 -5.07 -5.08 13.09
CA ALA A 201 -5.62 -4.04 12.23
C ALA A 201 -4.49 -3.15 11.66
N ALA A 202 -4.50 -2.95 10.34
CA ALA A 202 -3.71 -1.92 9.69
C ALA A 202 -4.44 -1.31 8.50
N VAL A 203 -4.20 -0.02 8.30
CA VAL A 203 -4.63 0.77 7.15
C VAL A 203 -3.41 1.48 6.60
N PHE A 204 -3.18 1.34 5.31
CA PHE A 204 -2.11 2.01 4.59
C PHE A 204 -2.67 2.70 3.36
N LEU A 205 -2.35 3.98 3.20
CA LEU A 205 -2.77 4.79 2.07
C LEU A 205 -1.52 5.34 1.38
N ALA A 206 -1.43 5.16 0.07
CA ALA A 206 -0.40 5.78 -0.76
C ALA A 206 -1.02 6.49 -1.95
N GLN A 207 -0.38 7.57 -2.37
CA GLN A 207 -0.74 8.30 -3.59
C GLN A 207 0.52 8.56 -4.40
N ARG A 208 0.45 8.28 -5.70
CA ARG A 208 1.54 8.60 -6.62
C ARG A 208 1.75 10.11 -6.64
N ARG A 209 3.00 10.57 -6.49
CA ARG A 209 3.28 12.01 -6.68
C ARG A 209 3.01 12.37 -8.13
N SER A 210 2.22 13.41 -8.35
CA SER A 210 2.20 14.08 -9.65
C SER A 210 3.61 14.57 -9.93
N SER A 211 4.22 14.10 -11.02
CA SER A 211 5.41 14.79 -11.56
C SER A 211 4.97 16.22 -11.82
N ALA A 212 5.40 17.17 -11.00
CA ALA A 212 5.17 18.56 -11.28
C ALA A 212 5.69 18.79 -12.71
N SER A 213 4.80 19.17 -13.63
CA SER A 213 5.27 19.75 -14.88
C SER A 213 6.15 20.94 -14.45
N PRO A 214 7.41 21.05 -14.93
CA PRO A 214 8.19 22.24 -14.62
C PRO A 214 7.34 23.45 -14.98
N PRO A 215 7.33 24.53 -14.18
CA PRO A 215 6.56 25.72 -14.52
C PRO A 215 6.94 26.07 -15.95
N ALA A 216 5.93 26.12 -16.83
CA ALA A 216 6.13 26.46 -18.21
C ALA A 216 7.01 27.71 -18.22
N LYS A 217 8.24 27.59 -18.74
CA LYS A 217 9.04 28.77 -19.04
C LYS A 217 8.12 29.61 -19.91
N THR A 218 7.67 30.74 -19.40
CA THR A 218 7.06 31.77 -20.22
C THR A 218 8.09 32.08 -21.27
N SER A 219 7.92 31.48 -22.45
CA SER A 219 8.61 31.87 -23.65
C SER A 219 8.10 33.27 -23.93
N SER A 220 8.84 34.26 -23.43
CA SER A 220 8.76 35.63 -23.91
C SER A 220 9.11 35.59 -25.39
N THR A 221 8.09 35.46 -26.22
CA THR A 221 8.21 35.73 -27.64
C THR A 221 8.43 37.24 -27.78
N GLU A 222 9.57 37.58 -28.39
CA GLU A 222 10.02 38.91 -28.77
C GLU A 222 8.92 39.88 -29.22
N HIS A 223 9.03 41.14 -28.78
CA HIS A 223 8.75 42.27 -29.66
C HIS A 223 10.10 42.91 -30.01
N ASP A 224 10.70 42.44 -31.11
CA ASP A 224 11.73 43.18 -31.84
C ASP A 224 11.06 44.39 -32.50
N LEU A 225 11.16 45.55 -31.83
CA LEU A 225 10.77 46.84 -32.36
C LEU A 225 12.02 47.70 -32.56
N SER A 226 12.77 47.47 -33.64
CA SER A 226 13.43 48.56 -34.40
C SER A 226 14.23 48.05 -35.61
N ARG A 227 13.52 47.65 -36.66
CA ARG A 227 14.01 47.81 -38.04
C ARG A 227 13.23 48.94 -38.70
N PHE A 228 13.78 50.16 -38.71
CA PHE A 228 13.63 51.11 -39.83
C PHE A 228 14.81 52.10 -39.86
N PRO A 229 15.30 52.49 -41.05
CA PRO A 229 16.57 53.19 -41.24
C PRO A 229 16.47 54.72 -41.23
N VAL A 230 17.66 55.31 -41.16
CA VAL A 230 18.08 56.73 -41.16
C VAL A 230 17.43 57.61 -42.24
N SER A 231 17.07 58.84 -41.87
CA SER A 231 17.37 60.08 -42.60
C SER A 231 17.42 61.25 -41.61
#